data_AF-A0A495SZI0-F1
#
_entry.id   AF-A0A495SZI0-F1
#
_cell.length_a   1.000
_cell.length_b   1.000
_cell.length_c   1.000
_cell.angle_alpha   90.00
_cell.angle_beta   90.00
_cell.angle_gamma   90.00
#
_symmetry.space_group_name_H-M   'P 1'
#
loop_
_entity.id
_entity.type
_entity.pdbx_description
1 polymer ?
#
loop_
_entity_poly.entity_id
_entity_poly.type
_entity_poly.pdbx_seq_one_letter_code
_entity_poly.pdbx_strand_id
1 'polypeptide(L)'
;MNTHTIDTSTPVVPADDYDTTAFFADPDAIATVTNTTDSQTVPLPTPDASTAELLAAVHEAGRRTVPAPFAETALVARPLLRRVGLSVPEGPLTYAIAPQLTIRHAHPAASAVGSAGSAGEDDTLLVAGTLRRVPWASTATAVVVLANAPFGPVLFTLTADQAVVAPGANLAEEARDDLHLASVEIPAAQVRRIPREILEEAELRAALARAALIAGAGQRCVELTVAHTTARTQFGRPLSRFQAVKQEEAKLIEEAALVRAAVQAAAAPLDAGTAAARFAIAGAKTQASASAAEIARIAHQLHGAIGITKLHPLHLATTRLWSWRDEDGDETTWAAGLARTLTADTLWAALTSTP
;
A
#
# COMPACT_ATOMS: atom_id res chain seq x y z
N MET A 1 -2.69 37.93 11.36
CA MET A 1 -1.87 39.02 11.93
C MET A 1 -1.53 38.64 13.36
N ASN A 2 -0.24 38.41 13.59
CA ASN A 2 0.51 38.26 14.85
C ASN A 2 1.42 37.03 14.80
N THR A 3 2.59 37.29 14.21
CA THR A 3 3.81 36.52 14.24
C THR A 3 4.37 36.52 15.66
N HIS A 4 4.72 35.36 16.19
CA HIS A 4 5.75 35.25 17.23
C HIS A 4 6.63 34.04 16.93
N THR A 5 7.86 34.31 16.52
CA THR A 5 8.96 33.36 16.28
C THR A 5 9.53 32.88 17.62
N ILE A 6 9.85 31.60 17.76
CA ILE A 6 10.65 31.10 18.89
C ILE A 6 11.82 30.25 18.37
N ASP A 7 12.98 30.59 18.91
CA ASP A 7 14.35 30.11 18.64
C ASP A 7 14.61 28.71 19.24
N THR A 8 15.49 27.91 18.61
CA THR A 8 15.63 26.45 18.80
C THR A 8 17.03 25.98 19.22
N SER A 9 17.78 26.71 20.05
CA SER A 9 19.11 26.28 20.50
C SER A 9 19.17 25.69 21.93
N THR A 10 18.85 24.38 22.08
CA THR A 10 19.24 23.38 23.16
C THR A 10 18.88 23.67 24.65
N PRO A 11 18.85 22.72 25.65
CA PRO A 11 19.01 21.26 25.70
C PRO A 11 17.94 20.45 26.54
N VAL A 12 18.13 19.12 26.61
CA VAL A 12 17.38 18.00 27.25
C VAL A 12 16.54 18.31 28.52
N VAL A 13 15.27 17.87 28.57
CA VAL A 13 14.35 17.97 29.74
C VAL A 13 13.84 16.59 30.23
N PRO A 14 13.69 16.34 31.56
CA PRO A 14 13.29 15.06 32.16
C PRO A 14 11.79 14.70 32.01
N ALA A 15 11.47 13.42 32.32
CA ALA A 15 10.24 12.73 31.97
C ALA A 15 8.91 13.25 32.57
N ASP A 16 8.93 14.20 33.50
CA ASP A 16 7.73 14.66 34.22
C ASP A 16 7.09 15.94 33.60
N ASP A 17 7.73 16.57 32.62
CA ASP A 17 7.22 17.74 31.87
C ASP A 17 6.79 17.39 30.43
N TYR A 18 6.23 16.18 30.22
CA TYR A 18 5.76 15.73 28.91
C TYR A 18 4.53 16.53 28.43
N ASP A 19 4.75 17.73 27.88
CA ASP A 19 3.74 18.43 27.09
C ASP A 19 3.72 17.84 25.68
N THR A 20 2.71 17.00 25.44
CA THR A 20 2.49 16.28 24.19
C THR A 20 1.97 17.19 23.08
N THR A 21 2.08 18.52 23.19
CA THR A 21 1.76 19.45 22.09
C THR A 21 2.98 19.80 21.25
N ALA A 22 4.20 19.66 21.79
CA ALA A 22 5.44 20.06 21.10
C ALA A 22 5.97 19.03 20.07
N PHE A 23 5.44 17.79 20.04
CA PHE A 23 5.66 16.85 18.93
C PHE A 23 4.60 17.00 17.81
N PHE A 24 3.60 17.87 18.05
CA PHE A 24 2.43 18.08 17.19
C PHE A 24 2.37 19.51 16.65
N ALA A 25 3.49 20.02 16.13
CA ALA A 25 3.52 21.33 15.47
C ALA A 25 2.95 21.30 14.03
N ASP A 26 2.06 20.35 13.70
CA ASP A 26 1.06 20.53 12.65
C ASP A 26 -0.06 19.46 12.74
N PRO A 27 -1.19 19.75 13.42
CA PRO A 27 -2.39 18.90 13.37
C PRO A 27 -3.04 18.84 11.97
N ASP A 28 -2.64 19.74 11.05
CA ASP A 28 -3.16 19.86 9.68
C ASP A 28 -2.12 19.44 8.60
N ALA A 29 -0.93 18.95 8.97
CA ALA A 29 -0.01 18.30 8.03
C ALA A 29 -0.42 16.84 7.77
N ILE A 30 -1.64 16.64 7.29
CA ILE A 30 -1.88 15.52 6.38
C ILE A 30 -0.99 15.83 5.18
N ALA A 31 0.08 15.05 5.02
CA ALA A 31 0.97 15.13 3.86
C ALA A 31 0.11 15.09 2.60
N THR A 32 -0.18 16.26 2.06
CA THR A 32 -0.89 16.41 0.80
C THR A 32 0.13 15.96 -0.23
N VAL A 33 -0.16 14.86 -0.91
CA VAL A 33 0.65 14.43 -2.06
C VAL A 33 0.37 15.41 -3.20
N THR A 34 1.04 16.56 -3.16
CA THR A 34 1.10 17.52 -4.25
C THR A 34 2.51 17.61 -4.79
N ASN A 35 2.60 17.90 -6.09
CA ASN A 35 3.83 17.98 -6.87
C ASN A 35 4.65 19.23 -6.51
N THR A 36 5.11 19.34 -5.26
CA THR A 36 5.86 20.50 -4.76
C THR A 36 7.02 20.07 -3.88
N THR A 37 8.14 20.77 -4.02
CA THR A 37 9.42 20.60 -3.32
C THR A 37 9.35 20.95 -1.83
N ASP A 38 8.63 20.16 -1.03
CA ASP A 38 8.69 20.22 0.43
C ASP A 38 9.41 19.00 1.01
N SER A 39 10.30 19.21 1.97
CA SER A 39 11.14 18.19 2.59
C SER A 39 10.36 17.08 3.31
N GLN A 40 9.08 17.33 3.64
CA GLN A 40 8.17 16.36 4.24
C GLN A 40 7.30 15.59 3.23
N THR A 41 7.32 15.97 1.96
CA THR A 41 6.54 15.29 0.90
C THR A 41 7.34 14.16 0.24
N VAL A 42 6.63 13.09 -0.15
CA VAL A 42 7.17 12.09 -1.08
C VAL A 42 6.69 12.49 -2.47
N PRO A 43 7.57 13.01 -3.34
CA PRO A 43 7.16 13.42 -4.68
C PRO A 43 6.67 12.21 -5.47
N LEU A 44 5.64 12.40 -6.30
CA LEU A 44 5.23 11.37 -7.22
C LEU A 44 6.36 11.14 -8.23
N PRO A 45 6.79 9.89 -8.45
CA PRO A 45 7.84 9.57 -9.41
C PRO A 45 7.46 10.01 -10.83
N THR A 46 8.47 10.28 -11.65
CA THR A 46 8.27 10.61 -13.07
C THR A 46 7.52 9.49 -13.79
N PRO A 47 6.81 9.80 -14.89
CA PRO A 47 6.09 8.79 -15.66
C PRO A 47 6.91 7.56 -16.06
N ASP A 48 8.21 7.75 -16.31
CA ASP A 48 9.13 6.72 -16.77
C ASP A 48 9.96 6.09 -15.63
N ALA A 49 9.58 6.33 -14.38
CA ALA A 49 10.26 5.74 -13.23
C ALA A 49 10.19 4.20 -13.28
N SER A 50 11.33 3.57 -13.07
CA SER A 50 11.46 2.12 -12.93
C SER A 50 10.68 1.61 -11.71
N THR A 51 10.30 0.32 -11.69
CA THR A 51 9.65 -0.26 -10.51
C THR A 51 10.53 -0.09 -9.26
N ALA A 52 11.86 -0.20 -9.39
CA ALA A 52 12.77 0.02 -8.27
C ALA A 52 12.67 1.43 -7.66
N GLU A 53 12.56 2.48 -8.49
CA GLU A 53 12.37 3.86 -8.04
C GLU A 53 10.99 4.06 -7.39
N LEU A 54 9.94 3.46 -7.96
CA LEU A 54 8.60 3.47 -7.36
C LEU A 54 8.62 2.83 -5.97
N LEU A 55 9.26 1.67 -5.83
CA LEU A 55 9.36 0.95 -4.55
C LEU A 55 10.16 1.73 -3.51
N ALA A 56 11.24 2.42 -3.91
CA ALA A 56 11.98 3.29 -3.01
C ALA A 56 11.11 4.44 -2.47
N ALA A 57 10.28 5.05 -3.32
CA ALA A 57 9.36 6.11 -2.92
C ALA A 57 8.23 5.58 -2.03
N VAL A 58 7.65 4.41 -2.35
CA VAL A 58 6.61 3.76 -1.52
C VAL A 58 7.18 3.35 -0.16
N HIS A 59 8.41 2.83 -0.12
CA HIS A 59 9.12 2.53 1.12
C HIS A 59 9.27 3.80 1.98
N GLU A 60 9.66 4.93 1.39
CA GLU A 60 9.76 6.20 2.12
C GLU A 60 8.39 6.69 2.63
N ALA A 61 7.32 6.53 1.83
CA ALA A 61 5.96 6.84 2.27
C ALA A 61 5.54 5.98 3.47
N GLY A 62 5.87 4.69 3.46
CA GLY A 62 5.67 3.79 4.60
C GLY A 62 6.48 4.21 5.83
N ARG A 63 7.76 4.56 5.64
CA ARG A 63 8.66 5.02 6.72
C ARG A 63 8.18 6.29 7.39
N ARG A 64 7.61 7.21 6.62
CA ARG A 64 6.99 8.45 7.11
C ARG A 64 5.55 8.28 7.57
N THR A 65 4.99 7.07 7.49
CA THR A 65 3.60 6.77 7.86
C THR A 65 2.58 7.67 7.16
N VAL A 66 2.80 7.94 5.86
CA VAL A 66 1.98 8.86 5.07
C VAL A 66 0.53 8.34 4.93
N PRO A 67 -0.49 9.08 5.41
CA PRO A 67 -1.89 8.69 5.30
C PRO A 67 -2.49 9.14 3.95
N ALA A 68 -1.97 8.62 2.84
CA ALA A 68 -2.43 9.00 1.50
C ALA A 68 -2.34 7.81 0.52
N PRO A 69 -3.11 7.82 -0.61
CA PRO A 69 -3.10 6.77 -1.63
C PRO A 69 -1.82 6.76 -2.48
N PHE A 70 -0.64 6.93 -1.89
CA PHE A 70 0.61 7.04 -2.65
C PHE A 70 0.95 5.73 -3.35
N ALA A 71 0.89 4.60 -2.64
CA ALA A 71 1.25 3.30 -3.21
C ALA A 71 0.20 2.81 -4.21
N GLU A 72 -1.08 3.05 -3.89
CA GLU A 72 -2.23 2.81 -4.76
C GLU A 72 -2.08 3.59 -6.08
N THR A 73 -1.71 4.87 -6.00
CA THR A 73 -1.52 5.74 -7.17
C THR A 73 -0.31 5.32 -7.99
N ALA A 74 0.86 5.27 -7.34
CA ALA A 74 2.15 5.20 -8.03
C ALA A 74 2.49 3.79 -8.53
N LEU A 75 2.19 2.74 -7.76
CA LEU A 75 2.60 1.38 -8.07
C LEU A 75 1.51 0.55 -8.76
N VAL A 76 0.23 0.91 -8.58
CA VAL A 76 -0.91 0.13 -9.07
C VAL A 76 -1.68 0.88 -10.16
N ALA A 77 -2.39 1.96 -9.81
CA ALA A 77 -3.36 2.60 -10.69
C ALA A 77 -2.71 3.22 -11.94
N ARG A 78 -1.64 4.04 -11.78
CA ARG A 78 -1.00 4.70 -12.92
C ARG A 78 -0.34 3.72 -13.91
N PRO A 79 0.47 2.73 -13.47
CA PRO A 79 1.02 1.74 -14.38
C PRO A 79 -0.05 0.98 -15.16
N LEU A 80 -1.14 0.56 -14.50
CA LEU A 80 -2.21 -0.19 -15.15
C LEU A 80 -2.96 0.66 -16.19
N LEU A 81 -3.31 1.91 -15.87
CA LEU A 81 -3.97 2.82 -16.83
C LEU A 81 -3.10 3.07 -18.07
N ARG A 82 -1.79 3.31 -17.87
CA ARG A 82 -0.84 3.47 -18.99
C ARG A 82 -0.74 2.20 -19.82
N ARG A 83 -0.66 1.04 -19.16
CA ARG A 83 -0.53 -0.27 -19.81
C ARG A 83 -1.71 -0.57 -20.75
N VAL A 84 -2.92 -0.14 -20.40
CA VAL A 84 -4.13 -0.34 -21.21
C VAL A 84 -4.48 0.84 -22.12
N GLY A 85 -3.64 1.88 -22.16
CA GLY A 85 -3.82 3.05 -23.01
C GLY A 85 -5.03 3.91 -22.63
N LEU A 86 -5.39 3.96 -21.34
CA LEU A 86 -6.40 4.89 -20.83
C LEU A 86 -5.75 6.19 -20.34
N SER A 87 -6.50 7.28 -20.38
CA SER A 87 -6.08 8.55 -19.80
C SER A 87 -5.80 8.38 -18.31
N VAL A 88 -4.66 8.90 -17.84
CA VAL A 88 -4.31 8.92 -16.43
C VAL A 88 -4.80 10.24 -15.83
N PRO A 89 -5.83 10.25 -14.97
CA PRO A 89 -6.28 11.48 -14.35
C PRO A 89 -5.19 12.10 -13.48
N GLU A 90 -5.21 13.42 -13.34
CA GLU A 90 -4.39 14.12 -12.36
C GLU A 90 -4.89 13.85 -10.93
N GLY A 91 -3.99 13.98 -9.96
CA GLY A 91 -4.31 13.78 -8.55
C GLY A 91 -4.22 12.31 -8.07
N PRO A 92 -4.75 12.04 -6.86
CA PRO A 92 -4.69 10.73 -6.23
C PRO A 92 -5.57 9.72 -6.96
N LEU A 93 -5.05 8.52 -7.17
CA LEU A 93 -5.78 7.41 -7.76
C LEU A 93 -5.79 6.23 -6.78
N THR A 94 -6.83 5.42 -6.89
CA THR A 94 -6.90 4.15 -6.17
C THR A 94 -7.34 3.03 -7.10
N TYR A 95 -7.45 1.82 -6.57
CA TYR A 95 -7.83 0.65 -7.33
C TYR A 95 -8.83 -0.22 -6.56
N ALA A 96 -9.58 -1.03 -7.31
CA ALA A 96 -10.41 -2.09 -6.78
C ALA A 96 -10.35 -3.31 -7.71
N ILE A 97 -9.83 -4.43 -7.20
CA ILE A 97 -9.85 -5.71 -7.91
C ILE A 97 -11.11 -6.45 -7.47
N ALA A 98 -12.12 -6.46 -8.34
CA ALA A 98 -13.46 -6.94 -8.03
C ALA A 98 -13.99 -7.87 -9.13
N PRO A 99 -13.42 -9.09 -9.28
CA PRO A 99 -13.87 -10.09 -10.25
C PRO A 99 -15.34 -10.52 -10.06
N GLN A 100 -15.94 -10.22 -8.91
CA GLN A 100 -17.32 -10.55 -8.52
C GLN A 100 -18.39 -9.54 -8.94
N LEU A 101 -18.04 -8.41 -9.58
CA LEU A 101 -19.04 -7.46 -10.04
C LEU A 101 -19.95 -8.09 -11.11
N THR A 102 -21.21 -7.68 -11.10
CA THR A 102 -22.16 -8.03 -12.16
C THR A 102 -22.07 -6.98 -13.26
N ILE A 103 -21.62 -7.40 -14.45
CA ILE A 103 -21.49 -6.52 -15.62
C ILE A 103 -22.38 -7.06 -16.75
N ARG A 104 -23.23 -6.19 -17.29
CA ARG A 104 -24.13 -6.50 -18.42
C ARG A 104 -24.20 -5.33 -19.40
N HIS A 105 -24.66 -5.57 -20.62
CA HIS A 105 -24.99 -4.48 -21.55
C HIS A 105 -26.28 -3.78 -21.12
N ALA A 106 -26.35 -2.46 -21.28
CA ALA A 106 -27.55 -1.69 -20.95
C ALA A 106 -28.74 -2.05 -21.87
N HIS A 107 -28.47 -2.24 -23.17
CA HIS A 107 -29.51 -2.47 -24.20
C HIS A 107 -29.19 -3.73 -25.03
N PRO A 108 -29.51 -4.94 -24.53
CA PRO A 108 -29.08 -6.20 -25.13
C PRO A 108 -29.73 -6.52 -26.50
N ALA A 109 -30.80 -5.82 -26.90
CA ALA A 109 -31.56 -6.11 -28.12
C ALA A 109 -31.18 -5.25 -29.35
N ALA A 110 -30.28 -4.27 -29.21
CA ALA A 110 -29.91 -3.34 -30.28
C ALA A 110 -28.39 -3.27 -30.55
N SER A 111 -27.60 -4.24 -30.07
CA SER A 111 -26.16 -4.25 -30.30
C SER A 111 -25.82 -4.95 -31.62
N ALA A 112 -25.42 -4.19 -32.63
CA ALA A 112 -24.71 -4.72 -33.81
C ALA A 112 -23.23 -5.06 -33.51
N VAL A 113 -22.82 -5.03 -32.24
CA VAL A 113 -21.42 -5.03 -31.82
C VAL A 113 -21.03 -6.39 -31.26
N GLY A 114 -20.20 -7.09 -32.02
CA GLY A 114 -19.40 -8.20 -31.51
C GLY A 114 -18.40 -7.75 -30.44
N SER A 115 -17.64 -8.70 -29.90
CA SER A 115 -16.80 -8.49 -28.72
C SER A 115 -15.79 -7.34 -28.86
N ALA A 116 -15.72 -6.50 -27.83
CA ALA A 116 -14.75 -5.40 -27.58
C ALA A 116 -14.59 -4.34 -28.67
N GLY A 117 -15.05 -3.14 -28.35
CA GLY A 117 -14.85 -1.96 -29.18
C GLY A 117 -16.12 -1.60 -29.95
N SER A 118 -17.08 -1.01 -29.23
CA SER A 118 -17.90 0.11 -29.69
C SER A 118 -18.25 0.19 -31.19
N ALA A 119 -19.45 -0.26 -31.55
CA ALA A 119 -20.11 0.13 -32.80
C ALA A 119 -21.65 0.01 -32.72
N GLY A 120 -22.28 0.69 -31.77
CA GLY A 120 -23.74 0.81 -31.65
C GLY A 120 -24.12 2.15 -31.00
N GLU A 121 -25.33 2.65 -31.24
CA GLU A 121 -25.72 4.01 -30.84
C GLU A 121 -25.83 4.21 -29.31
N ASP A 122 -26.00 3.14 -28.50
CA ASP A 122 -26.08 3.20 -27.01
C ASP A 122 -25.04 2.29 -26.30
N ASP A 123 -23.76 2.58 -26.50
CA ASP A 123 -22.59 1.78 -26.11
C ASP A 123 -22.22 1.89 -24.61
N THR A 124 -23.06 1.32 -23.73
CA THR A 124 -22.92 1.45 -22.26
C THR A 124 -23.00 0.09 -21.53
N LEU A 125 -22.11 -0.10 -20.55
CA LEU A 125 -22.16 -1.21 -19.61
C LEU A 125 -22.91 -0.82 -18.34
N LEU A 126 -23.76 -1.70 -17.84
CA LEU A 126 -24.34 -1.60 -16.50
C LEU A 126 -23.51 -2.43 -15.52
N VAL A 127 -22.98 -1.76 -14.51
CA VAL A 127 -22.14 -2.36 -13.47
C VAL A 127 -22.89 -2.33 -12.14
N ALA A 128 -23.09 -3.49 -11.54
CA ALA A 128 -23.76 -3.64 -10.25
C ALA A 128 -22.95 -4.50 -9.29
N GLY A 129 -23.03 -4.18 -8.01
CA GLY A 129 -22.35 -4.92 -6.94
C GLY A 129 -21.71 -4.00 -5.92
N THR A 130 -20.81 -4.55 -5.11
CA THR A 130 -20.09 -3.79 -4.09
C THR A 130 -18.59 -3.95 -4.28
N LEU A 131 -17.89 -2.83 -4.42
CA LEU A 131 -16.44 -2.77 -4.21
C LEU A 131 -16.21 -2.62 -2.71
N ARG A 132 -15.54 -3.59 -2.08
CA ARG A 132 -15.36 -3.59 -0.63
C ARG A 132 -14.01 -3.04 -0.22
N ARG A 133 -13.98 -2.27 0.86
CA ARG A 133 -12.78 -1.74 1.51
C ARG A 133 -11.80 -1.09 0.51
N VAL A 134 -12.33 -0.34 -0.45
CA VAL A 134 -11.53 0.36 -1.45
C VAL A 134 -10.70 1.43 -0.75
N PRO A 135 -9.36 1.36 -0.82
CA PRO A 135 -8.51 2.31 -0.11
C PRO A 135 -8.71 3.71 -0.67
N TRP A 136 -8.95 4.68 0.22
CA TRP A 136 -9.02 6.10 -0.13
C TRP A 136 -10.09 6.49 -1.17
N ALA A 137 -11.14 5.67 -1.34
CA ALA A 137 -12.07 5.79 -2.45
C ALA A 137 -12.76 7.17 -2.52
N SER A 138 -13.23 7.67 -1.38
CA SER A 138 -13.89 8.98 -1.26
C SER A 138 -12.96 10.17 -1.53
N THR A 139 -11.65 9.99 -1.39
CA THR A 139 -10.63 11.05 -1.57
C THR A 139 -9.85 10.94 -2.89
N ALA A 140 -10.00 9.82 -3.60
CA ALA A 140 -9.33 9.59 -4.87
C ALA A 140 -10.07 10.30 -6.01
N THR A 141 -9.32 10.88 -6.95
CA THR A 141 -9.87 11.43 -8.19
C THR A 141 -10.56 10.35 -9.00
N ALA A 142 -10.03 9.13 -9.00
CA ALA A 142 -10.65 7.98 -9.65
C ALA A 142 -10.24 6.65 -9.01
N VAL A 143 -11.14 5.68 -9.10
CA VAL A 143 -10.96 4.27 -8.75
C VAL A 143 -10.75 3.47 -10.03
N VAL A 144 -9.58 2.86 -10.19
CA VAL A 144 -9.29 1.92 -11.27
C VAL A 144 -9.89 0.56 -10.92
N VAL A 145 -10.97 0.18 -11.60
CA VAL A 145 -11.70 -1.05 -11.33
C VAL A 145 -11.30 -2.13 -12.31
N LEU A 146 -10.89 -3.29 -11.81
CA LEU A 146 -10.67 -4.50 -12.59
C LEU A 146 -11.73 -5.53 -12.22
N ALA A 147 -12.44 -6.06 -13.23
CA ALA A 147 -13.57 -6.97 -13.01
C ALA A 147 -13.69 -8.00 -14.14
N ASN A 148 -14.48 -9.05 -13.92
CA ASN A 148 -14.84 -10.00 -14.97
C ASN A 148 -16.15 -9.57 -15.63
N ALA A 149 -16.14 -9.41 -16.95
CA ALA A 149 -17.33 -9.27 -17.77
C ALA A 149 -17.65 -10.58 -18.50
N PRO A 150 -18.85 -10.75 -19.09
CA PRO A 150 -19.21 -11.94 -19.87
C PRO A 150 -18.24 -12.26 -21.02
N PHE A 151 -17.52 -11.25 -21.50
CA PHE A 151 -16.52 -11.34 -22.55
C PHE A 151 -15.07 -11.36 -21.99
N GLY A 152 -14.89 -11.66 -20.71
CA GLY A 152 -13.59 -11.74 -20.06
C GLY A 152 -13.23 -10.50 -19.23
N PRO A 153 -11.99 -10.42 -18.71
CA PRO A 153 -11.57 -9.34 -17.83
C PRO A 153 -11.63 -7.96 -18.48
N VAL A 154 -12.04 -6.98 -17.70
CA VAL A 154 -12.13 -5.57 -18.09
C VAL A 154 -11.49 -4.67 -17.06
N LEU A 155 -11.02 -3.52 -17.52
CA LEU A 155 -10.57 -2.39 -16.70
C LEU A 155 -11.35 -1.15 -17.11
N PHE A 156 -11.84 -0.40 -16.13
CA PHE A 156 -12.48 0.90 -16.31
C PHE A 156 -12.23 1.78 -15.08
N THR A 157 -12.57 3.06 -15.18
CA THR A 157 -12.45 4.02 -14.07
C THR A 157 -13.81 4.41 -13.55
N LEU A 158 -13.93 4.54 -12.23
CA LEU A 158 -15.07 5.14 -11.54
C LEU A 158 -14.65 6.35 -10.73
N THR A 159 -15.61 7.23 -10.47
CA THR A 159 -15.53 8.31 -9.49
C THR A 159 -16.45 7.98 -8.32
N ALA A 160 -16.12 8.44 -7.11
CA ALA A 160 -16.85 8.04 -5.90
C ALA A 160 -18.32 8.49 -5.88
N ASP A 161 -18.64 9.58 -6.56
CA ASP A 161 -19.99 10.13 -6.73
C ASP A 161 -20.88 9.29 -7.66
N GLN A 162 -20.31 8.39 -8.45
CA GLN A 162 -21.06 7.39 -9.22
C GLN A 162 -21.57 6.22 -8.36
N ALA A 163 -21.21 6.16 -7.08
CA ALA A 163 -21.59 5.10 -6.16
C ALA A 163 -22.24 5.65 -4.88
N VAL A 164 -22.99 4.80 -4.18
CA VAL A 164 -23.32 5.08 -2.78
C VAL A 164 -22.14 4.67 -1.92
N VAL A 165 -21.47 5.64 -1.32
CA VAL A 165 -20.29 5.44 -0.48
C VAL A 165 -20.73 5.09 0.95
N ALA A 166 -20.28 3.96 1.46
CA ALA A 166 -20.34 3.60 2.87
C ALA A 166 -18.93 3.78 3.47
N PRO A 167 -18.70 4.84 4.29
CA PRO A 167 -17.38 5.12 4.84
C PRO A 167 -16.87 3.97 5.72
N GLY A 168 -15.60 3.65 5.59
CA GLY A 168 -14.94 2.64 6.40
C GLY A 168 -13.48 2.98 6.68
N ALA A 169 -12.87 2.27 7.63
CA ALA A 169 -11.46 2.46 7.98
C ALA A 169 -10.75 1.13 8.27
N ASN A 170 -9.41 1.15 8.20
CA ASN A 170 -8.56 0.10 8.77
C ASN A 170 -8.13 0.44 10.21
N LEU A 171 -7.31 -0.43 10.82
CA LEU A 171 -6.82 -0.25 12.19
C LEU A 171 -5.94 1.00 12.35
N ALA A 172 -5.33 1.47 11.25
CA ALA A 172 -4.54 2.70 11.21
C ALA A 172 -5.38 3.96 10.96
N GLU A 173 -6.72 3.87 11.03
CA GLU A 173 -7.66 4.97 10.75
C GLU A 173 -7.57 5.47 9.28
N GLU A 174 -7.01 4.68 8.37
CA GLU A 174 -6.95 5.00 6.94
C GLU A 174 -8.26 4.58 6.24
N ALA A 175 -8.75 5.41 5.32
CA ALA A 175 -10.02 5.20 4.63
C ALA A 175 -10.05 3.87 3.83
N ARG A 176 -11.10 3.09 4.04
CA ARG A 176 -11.40 1.80 3.39
C ARG A 176 -12.89 1.74 3.12
N ASP A 177 -13.33 2.51 2.14
CA ASP A 177 -14.74 2.73 1.85
C ASP A 177 -15.33 1.54 1.08
N ASP A 178 -16.59 1.22 1.36
CA ASP A 178 -17.38 0.35 0.51
C ASP A 178 -18.11 1.21 -0.54
N LEU A 179 -17.98 0.86 -1.82
CA LEU A 179 -18.70 1.52 -2.91
C LEU A 179 -19.81 0.61 -3.43
N HIS A 180 -21.05 1.02 -3.23
CA HIS A 180 -22.23 0.30 -3.71
C HIS A 180 -22.66 0.83 -5.09
N LEU A 181 -22.54 -0.04 -6.09
CA LEU A 181 -22.87 0.25 -7.49
C LEU A 181 -24.29 -0.26 -7.79
N ALA A 182 -25.23 0.68 -7.95
CA ALA A 182 -26.63 0.39 -8.22
C ALA A 182 -26.93 0.36 -9.74
N SER A 183 -26.29 -0.54 -10.49
CA SER A 183 -26.36 -0.59 -11.97
C SER A 183 -25.88 0.71 -12.62
N VAL A 184 -24.66 1.12 -12.27
CA VAL A 184 -24.01 2.31 -12.82
C VAL A 184 -23.75 2.13 -14.31
N GLU A 185 -24.11 3.13 -15.10
CA GLU A 185 -23.86 3.21 -16.53
C GLU A 185 -22.43 3.69 -16.81
N ILE A 186 -21.61 2.82 -17.41
CA ILE A 186 -20.24 3.13 -17.81
C ILE A 186 -20.15 3.13 -19.33
N PRO A 187 -19.85 4.28 -19.96
CA PRO A 187 -19.64 4.35 -21.40
C PRO A 187 -18.54 3.37 -21.82
N ALA A 188 -18.78 2.56 -22.85
CA ALA A 188 -17.81 1.55 -23.27
C ALA A 188 -16.49 2.17 -23.77
N ALA A 189 -16.51 3.44 -24.19
CA ALA A 189 -15.30 4.22 -24.47
C ALA A 189 -14.34 4.32 -23.26
N GLN A 190 -14.86 4.21 -22.03
CA GLN A 190 -14.10 4.20 -20.76
C GLN A 190 -13.73 2.79 -20.29
N VAL A 191 -14.11 1.76 -21.04
CA VAL A 191 -13.84 0.36 -20.70
C VAL A 191 -12.77 -0.19 -21.64
N ARG A 192 -11.84 -0.97 -21.09
CA ARG A 192 -10.87 -1.75 -21.85
C ARG A 192 -11.03 -3.21 -21.51
N ARG A 193 -11.15 -4.07 -22.51
CA ARG A 193 -10.87 -5.50 -22.29
C ARG A 193 -9.38 -5.64 -22.05
N ILE A 194 -9.05 -6.44 -21.05
CA ILE A 194 -7.66 -6.71 -20.70
C ILE A 194 -7.41 -8.22 -20.79
N PRO A 195 -6.20 -8.62 -21.20
CA PRO A 195 -5.75 -10.00 -21.02
C PRO A 195 -5.76 -10.37 -19.53
N ARG A 196 -5.89 -11.67 -19.22
CA ARG A 196 -5.88 -12.17 -17.83
C ARG A 196 -4.58 -11.81 -17.12
N GLU A 197 -3.49 -11.75 -17.87
CA GLU A 197 -2.15 -11.39 -17.41
C GLU A 197 -2.12 -9.99 -16.78
N ILE A 198 -2.94 -9.04 -17.25
CA ILE A 198 -3.03 -7.69 -16.66
C ILE A 198 -3.81 -7.69 -15.34
N LEU A 199 -4.83 -8.55 -15.22
CA LEU A 199 -5.53 -8.75 -13.95
C LEU A 199 -4.57 -9.35 -12.90
N GLU A 200 -3.78 -10.34 -13.30
CA GLU A 200 -2.74 -10.93 -12.44
C GLU A 200 -1.63 -9.92 -12.10
N GLU A 201 -1.21 -9.09 -13.05
CA GLU A 201 -0.27 -8.00 -12.81
C GLU A 201 -0.80 -7.00 -11.77
N ALA A 202 -2.10 -6.69 -11.81
CA ALA A 202 -2.73 -5.81 -10.82
C ALA A 202 -2.69 -6.40 -9.40
N GLU A 203 -2.98 -7.70 -9.25
CA GLU A 203 -2.87 -8.40 -7.96
C GLU A 203 -1.43 -8.39 -7.43
N LEU A 204 -0.46 -8.62 -8.31
CA LEU A 204 0.96 -8.58 -7.97
C LEU A 204 1.43 -7.18 -7.55
N ARG A 205 1.03 -6.14 -8.30
CA ARG A 205 1.34 -4.74 -7.96
C ARG A 205 0.72 -4.33 -6.63
N ALA A 206 -0.53 -4.72 -6.38
CA ALA A 206 -1.23 -4.44 -5.12
C ALA A 206 -0.52 -5.07 -3.91
N ALA A 207 -0.15 -6.35 -4.01
CA ALA A 207 0.59 -7.03 -2.95
C ALA A 207 1.97 -6.44 -2.72
N LEU A 208 2.71 -6.14 -3.79
CA LEU A 208 4.03 -5.53 -3.70
C LEU A 208 3.96 -4.11 -3.09
N ALA A 209 2.89 -3.35 -3.38
CA ALA A 209 2.64 -2.04 -2.78
C ALA A 209 2.54 -2.15 -1.25
N ARG A 210 1.75 -3.10 -0.75
CA ARG A 210 1.64 -3.36 0.70
C ARG A 210 2.95 -3.83 1.30
N ALA A 211 3.67 -4.74 0.64
CA ALA A 211 4.96 -5.22 1.12
C ALA A 211 5.98 -4.07 1.25
N ALA A 212 6.03 -3.16 0.27
CA ALA A 212 6.91 -1.98 0.30
C ALA A 212 6.53 -0.98 1.40
N LEU A 213 5.24 -0.73 1.59
CA LEU A 213 4.74 0.09 2.70
C LEU A 213 5.11 -0.51 4.06
N ILE A 214 4.94 -1.82 4.23
CA ILE A 214 5.35 -2.58 5.43
C ILE A 214 6.86 -2.46 5.66
N ALA A 215 7.69 -2.59 4.61
CA ALA A 215 9.14 -2.43 4.72
C ALA A 215 9.51 -1.05 5.31
N GLY A 216 8.88 0.01 4.79
CA GLY A 216 9.04 1.37 5.30
C GLY A 216 8.61 1.52 6.76
N ALA A 217 7.40 1.08 7.10
CA ALA A 217 6.89 1.14 8.47
C ALA A 217 7.73 0.30 9.45
N GLY A 218 8.29 -0.83 9.00
CA GLY A 218 9.23 -1.63 9.76
C GLY A 218 10.53 -0.87 10.07
N GLN A 219 11.10 -0.19 9.07
CA GLN A 219 12.23 0.71 9.29
C GLN A 219 11.88 1.83 10.29
N ARG A 220 10.67 2.40 10.21
CA ARG A 220 10.23 3.41 11.19
C ARG A 220 10.18 2.87 12.62
N CYS A 221 9.74 1.62 12.79
CA CYS A 221 9.75 0.95 14.09
C CYS A 221 11.18 0.78 14.62
N VAL A 222 12.14 0.40 13.77
CA VAL A 222 13.58 0.33 14.12
C VAL A 222 14.08 1.69 14.61
N GLU A 223 13.87 2.75 13.82
CA GLU A 223 14.35 4.10 14.12
C GLU A 223 13.83 4.60 15.48
N LEU A 224 12.53 4.46 15.71
CA LEU A 224 11.88 4.85 16.97
C LEU A 224 12.38 4.02 18.15
N THR A 225 12.54 2.71 17.97
CA THR A 225 12.97 1.80 19.03
C THR A 225 14.40 2.09 19.46
N VAL A 226 15.33 2.20 18.52
CA VAL A 226 16.75 2.49 18.81
C VAL A 226 16.89 3.84 19.50
N ALA A 227 16.13 4.85 19.07
CA ALA A 227 16.10 6.15 19.75
C ALA A 227 15.58 6.03 21.19
N HIS A 228 14.47 5.31 21.39
CA HIS A 228 13.85 5.12 22.70
C HIS A 228 14.78 4.39 23.68
N THR A 229 15.31 3.24 23.29
CA THR A 229 16.18 2.40 24.15
C THR A 229 17.52 3.07 24.48
N THR A 230 18.00 3.94 23.60
CA THR A 230 19.23 4.72 23.82
C THR A 230 19.00 5.87 24.79
N ALA A 231 17.86 6.55 24.70
CA ALA A 231 17.54 7.67 25.58
C ALA A 231 17.04 7.23 26.96
N ARG A 232 16.30 6.12 27.05
CA ARG A 232 15.68 5.66 28.29
C ARG A 232 16.69 5.02 29.23
N THR A 233 16.84 5.57 30.42
CA THR A 233 17.70 5.04 31.49
C THR A 233 16.88 4.30 32.54
N GLN A 234 17.26 3.05 32.83
CA GLN A 234 16.74 2.27 33.96
C GLN A 234 17.87 1.48 34.61
N PHE A 235 17.77 1.24 35.92
CA PHE A 235 18.81 0.56 36.71
C PHE A 235 20.22 1.18 36.49
N GLY A 236 20.27 2.52 36.44
CA GLY A 236 21.52 3.28 36.38
C GLY A 236 22.21 3.35 35.01
N ARG A 237 21.60 2.85 33.91
CA ARG A 237 22.16 2.95 32.56
C ARG A 237 21.09 2.93 31.46
N PRO A 238 21.42 3.32 30.21
CA PRO A 238 20.49 3.21 29.08
C PRO A 238 20.01 1.77 28.84
N LEU A 239 18.76 1.61 28.37
CA LEU A 239 18.20 0.29 28.03
C LEU A 239 19.03 -0.43 26.96
N SER A 240 19.60 0.30 26.00
CA SER A 240 20.49 -0.26 24.96
C SER A 240 21.78 -0.89 25.51
N ARG A 241 22.10 -0.72 26.81
CA ARG A 241 23.25 -1.38 27.46
C ARG A 241 22.93 -2.77 28.01
N PHE A 242 21.66 -3.19 28.06
CA PHE A 242 21.28 -4.52 28.52
C PHE A 242 21.32 -5.53 27.36
N GLN A 243 21.90 -6.71 27.59
CA GLN A 243 22.11 -7.69 26.53
C GLN A 243 20.81 -8.21 25.92
N ALA A 244 19.78 -8.43 26.75
CA ALA A 244 18.47 -8.84 26.27
C ALA A 244 17.84 -7.79 25.33
N VAL A 245 17.99 -6.49 25.64
CA VAL A 245 17.53 -5.40 24.77
C VAL A 245 18.28 -5.43 23.43
N LYS A 246 19.61 -5.54 23.46
CA LYS A 246 20.42 -5.62 22.22
C LYS A 246 20.04 -6.80 21.34
N GLN A 247 19.73 -7.96 21.93
CA GLN A 247 19.30 -9.14 21.19
C GLN A 247 17.95 -8.92 20.50
N GLU A 248 16.98 -8.32 21.20
CA GLU A 248 15.68 -8.00 20.60
C GLU A 248 15.82 -6.87 19.55
N GLU A 249 16.64 -5.85 19.77
CA GLU A 249 16.94 -4.82 18.76
C GLU A 249 17.58 -5.43 17.50
N ALA A 250 18.50 -6.37 17.65
CA ALA A 250 19.13 -7.05 16.53
C ALA A 250 18.07 -7.81 15.70
N LYS A 251 17.15 -8.54 16.36
CA LYS A 251 16.03 -9.21 15.68
C LYS A 251 15.11 -8.23 14.96
N LEU A 252 14.76 -7.11 15.60
CA LEU A 252 13.93 -6.07 14.99
C LEU A 252 14.56 -5.51 13.71
N ILE A 253 15.87 -5.24 13.75
CA ILE A 253 16.64 -4.75 12.60
C ILE A 253 16.72 -5.83 11.50
N GLU A 254 16.94 -7.08 11.88
CA GLU A 254 16.96 -8.22 10.97
C GLU A 254 15.63 -8.38 10.23
N GLU A 255 14.50 -8.40 10.95
CA GLU A 255 13.17 -8.49 10.34
C GLU A 255 12.92 -7.34 9.34
N ALA A 256 13.21 -6.09 9.73
CA ALA A 256 13.06 -4.95 8.83
C ALA A 256 13.96 -5.06 7.58
N ALA A 257 15.20 -5.54 7.75
CA ALA A 257 16.14 -5.75 6.64
C ALA A 257 15.69 -6.88 5.70
N LEU A 258 15.14 -7.98 6.24
CA LEU A 258 14.60 -9.11 5.47
C LEU A 258 13.44 -8.65 4.58
N VAL A 259 12.48 -7.91 5.13
CA VAL A 259 11.36 -7.38 4.34
C VAL A 259 11.86 -6.45 3.24
N ARG A 260 12.78 -5.53 3.57
CA ARG A 260 13.34 -4.59 2.58
C ARG A 260 14.03 -5.33 1.44
N ALA A 261 14.86 -6.33 1.75
CA ALA A 261 15.57 -7.12 0.76
C ALA A 261 14.60 -7.89 -0.16
N ALA A 262 13.56 -8.50 0.40
CA ALA A 262 12.56 -9.24 -0.36
C ALA A 262 11.78 -8.32 -1.32
N VAL A 263 11.37 -7.13 -0.87
CA VAL A 263 10.72 -6.13 -1.72
C VAL A 263 11.63 -5.66 -2.86
N GLN A 264 12.91 -5.38 -2.56
CA GLN A 264 13.88 -4.94 -3.56
C GLN A 264 14.13 -6.03 -4.62
N ALA A 265 14.18 -7.30 -4.22
CA ALA A 265 14.36 -8.43 -5.13
C ALA A 265 13.18 -8.62 -6.11
N ALA A 266 11.99 -8.13 -5.77
CA ALA A 266 10.80 -8.24 -6.61
C ALA A 266 10.69 -7.18 -7.72
N ALA A 267 11.54 -6.14 -7.70
CA ALA A 267 11.47 -5.02 -8.63
C ALA A 267 11.72 -5.43 -10.09
N ALA A 268 12.89 -6.01 -10.36
CA ALA A 268 13.29 -6.39 -11.72
C ALA A 268 12.39 -7.50 -12.32
N PRO A 269 11.98 -8.55 -11.57
CA PRO A 269 11.00 -9.52 -12.06
C PRO A 269 9.68 -8.89 -12.50
N LEU A 270 9.17 -7.88 -11.78
CA LEU A 270 7.94 -7.19 -12.14
C LEU A 270 8.08 -6.41 -13.46
N ASP A 271 9.19 -5.68 -13.64
CA ASP A 271 9.46 -4.94 -14.88
C ASP A 271 9.61 -5.87 -16.09
N ALA A 272 10.15 -7.08 -15.89
CA ALA A 272 10.32 -8.07 -16.95
C ALA A 272 9.02 -8.82 -17.32
N GLY A 273 7.96 -8.73 -16.49
CA GLY A 273 6.68 -9.40 -16.73
C GLY A 273 6.77 -10.93 -16.77
N THR A 274 7.71 -11.53 -16.04
CA THR A 274 8.00 -12.97 -16.10
C THR A 274 7.26 -13.75 -15.01
N ALA A 275 7.22 -15.09 -15.14
CA ALA A 275 6.74 -15.96 -14.06
C ALA A 275 7.53 -15.78 -12.74
N ALA A 276 8.78 -15.30 -12.83
CA ALA A 276 9.59 -14.96 -11.66
C ALA A 276 8.99 -13.80 -10.85
N ALA A 277 8.19 -12.92 -11.47
CA ALA A 277 7.48 -11.83 -10.77
C ALA A 277 6.54 -12.39 -9.69
N ARG A 278 5.74 -13.39 -10.05
CA ARG A 278 4.80 -14.02 -9.10
C ARG A 278 5.55 -14.67 -7.94
N PHE A 279 6.65 -15.38 -8.21
CA PHE A 279 7.46 -16.01 -7.17
C PHE A 279 8.06 -14.97 -6.21
N ALA A 280 8.75 -13.96 -6.75
CA ALA A 280 9.42 -12.93 -5.96
C ALA A 280 8.44 -12.09 -5.14
N ILE A 281 7.30 -11.68 -5.74
CA ILE A 281 6.28 -10.87 -5.06
C ILE A 281 5.54 -11.67 -4.00
N ALA A 282 5.19 -12.93 -4.28
CA ALA A 282 4.57 -13.80 -3.29
C ALA A 282 5.50 -14.02 -2.09
N GLY A 283 6.80 -14.24 -2.34
CA GLY A 283 7.82 -14.32 -1.28
C GLY A 283 7.92 -13.02 -0.48
N ALA A 284 7.98 -11.87 -1.17
CA ALA A 284 8.05 -10.56 -0.53
C ALA A 284 6.83 -10.25 0.33
N LYS A 285 5.61 -10.48 -0.17
CA LYS A 285 4.37 -10.26 0.59
C LYS A 285 4.23 -11.22 1.76
N THR A 286 4.58 -12.50 1.58
CA THR A 286 4.59 -13.50 2.67
C THR A 286 5.56 -13.08 3.78
N GLN A 287 6.80 -12.72 3.43
CA GLN A 287 7.80 -12.25 4.39
C GLN A 287 7.33 -10.96 5.09
N ALA A 288 6.84 -9.98 4.33
CA ALA A 288 6.35 -8.72 4.88
C ALA A 288 5.22 -8.93 5.90
N SER A 289 4.21 -9.73 5.55
CA SER A 289 3.07 -10.00 6.44
C SER A 289 3.45 -10.78 7.69
N ALA A 290 4.41 -11.70 7.61
CA ALA A 290 4.95 -12.42 8.76
C ALA A 290 5.79 -11.50 9.68
N SER A 291 6.74 -10.77 9.11
CA SER A 291 7.61 -9.84 9.85
C SER A 291 6.84 -8.70 10.50
N ALA A 292 5.72 -8.24 9.92
CA ALA A 292 4.90 -7.17 10.48
C ALA A 292 4.48 -7.42 11.94
N ALA A 293 4.10 -8.66 12.26
CA ALA A 293 3.70 -9.04 13.61
C ALA A 293 4.90 -9.06 14.57
N GLU A 294 6.04 -9.61 14.14
CA GLU A 294 7.25 -9.72 14.97
C GLU A 294 7.90 -8.34 15.22
N ILE A 295 7.95 -7.49 14.19
CA ILE A 295 8.40 -6.09 14.30
C ILE A 295 7.55 -5.35 15.32
N ALA A 296 6.22 -5.43 15.20
CA ALA A 296 5.31 -4.76 16.14
C ALA A 296 5.48 -5.30 17.57
N ARG A 297 5.58 -6.62 17.74
CA ARG A 297 5.79 -7.28 19.04
C ARG A 297 7.06 -6.76 19.72
N ILE A 298 8.20 -6.81 19.02
CA ILE A 298 9.49 -6.39 19.58
C ILE A 298 9.48 -4.89 19.90
N ALA A 299 9.00 -4.06 18.96
CA ALA A 299 9.00 -2.62 19.15
C ALA A 299 8.16 -2.22 20.37
N HIS A 300 6.95 -2.76 20.52
CA HIS A 300 6.11 -2.51 21.70
C HIS A 300 6.74 -3.03 22.99
N GLN A 301 7.35 -4.21 22.96
CA GLN A 301 8.03 -4.78 24.13
C GLN A 301 9.18 -3.89 24.62
N LEU A 302 9.96 -3.31 23.70
CA LEU A 302 11.11 -2.46 24.05
C LEU A 302 10.71 -1.04 24.48
N HIS A 303 9.55 -0.55 24.06
CA HIS A 303 9.00 0.72 24.56
C HIS A 303 8.22 0.55 25.87
N GLY A 304 7.65 -0.63 26.12
CA GLY A 304 6.77 -0.85 27.27
C GLY A 304 5.49 -0.01 27.18
N ALA A 305 4.97 0.45 28.33
CA ALA A 305 3.66 1.09 28.42
C ALA A 305 3.52 2.35 27.55
N ILE A 306 4.59 3.13 27.32
CA ILE A 306 4.50 4.34 26.48
C ILE A 306 4.23 3.99 25.01
N GLY A 307 4.72 2.84 24.53
CA GLY A 307 4.60 2.38 23.15
C GLY A 307 3.16 2.12 22.69
N ILE A 308 2.26 1.78 23.62
CA ILE A 308 0.85 1.53 23.34
C ILE A 308 -0.03 2.78 23.42
N THR A 309 0.51 3.92 23.86
CA THR A 309 -0.25 5.16 24.02
C THR A 309 -0.25 6.00 22.73
N LYS A 310 -1.26 6.87 22.57
CA LYS A 310 -1.28 7.88 21.50
C LYS A 310 -0.19 8.96 21.66
N LEU A 311 0.48 9.04 22.82
CA LEU A 311 1.52 10.02 23.09
C LEU A 311 2.85 9.69 22.40
N HIS A 312 3.02 8.45 21.93
CA HIS A 312 4.23 8.02 21.23
C HIS A 312 3.91 7.64 19.78
N PRO A 313 4.69 8.09 18.78
CA PRO A 313 4.37 7.87 17.36
C PRO A 313 4.52 6.41 16.90
N LEU A 314 4.98 5.49 17.76
CA LEU A 314 5.13 4.07 17.42
C LEU A 314 3.81 3.43 16.96
N HIS A 315 2.68 3.84 17.55
CA HIS A 315 1.38 3.32 17.16
C HIS A 315 1.07 3.61 15.69
N LEU A 316 1.49 4.75 15.14
CA LEU A 316 1.26 5.11 13.73
C LEU A 316 1.90 4.12 12.74
N ALA A 317 3.10 3.63 13.06
CA ALA A 317 3.77 2.63 12.23
C ALA A 317 3.20 1.22 12.49
N THR A 318 2.97 0.87 13.76
CA THR A 318 2.55 -0.49 14.11
C THR A 318 1.10 -0.81 13.74
N THR A 319 0.15 0.12 13.83
CA THR A 319 -1.23 -0.11 13.34
C THR A 319 -1.29 -0.28 11.82
N ARG A 320 -0.37 0.37 11.09
CA ARG A 320 -0.19 0.20 9.65
C ARG A 320 0.41 -1.15 9.29
N LEU A 321 1.43 -1.61 10.03
CA LEU A 321 1.95 -2.98 9.91
C LEU A 321 0.82 -4.01 10.04
N TRP A 322 -0.01 -3.86 11.08
CA TRP A 322 -1.16 -4.73 11.33
C TRP A 322 -2.28 -4.60 10.27
N SER A 323 -2.51 -3.42 9.70
CA SER A 323 -3.52 -3.25 8.66
C SER A 323 -3.06 -3.83 7.32
N TRP A 324 -1.86 -3.46 6.88
CA TRP A 324 -1.37 -3.79 5.54
C TRP A 324 -0.94 -5.25 5.40
N ARG A 325 -0.67 -5.96 6.51
CA ARG A 325 -0.36 -7.40 6.44
C ARG A 325 -1.53 -8.24 5.93
N ASP A 326 -2.77 -7.83 6.20
CA ASP A 326 -3.98 -8.56 5.80
C ASP A 326 -4.61 -8.01 4.50
N GLU A 327 -4.12 -6.86 4.01
CA GLU A 327 -4.55 -6.26 2.75
C GLU A 327 -3.85 -6.90 1.55
N ASP A 328 -4.59 -7.00 0.43
CA ASP A 328 -4.10 -7.54 -0.86
C ASP A 328 -3.54 -8.97 -0.74
N GLY A 329 -4.16 -9.76 0.15
CA GLY A 329 -3.79 -11.13 0.47
C GLY A 329 -2.81 -11.22 1.65
N ASP A 330 -3.12 -12.09 2.61
CA ASP A 330 -2.29 -12.37 3.78
C ASP A 330 -1.15 -13.37 3.47
N GLU A 331 -0.29 -13.63 4.46
CA GLU A 331 0.82 -14.58 4.31
C GLU A 331 0.35 -15.97 3.88
N THR A 332 -0.80 -16.43 4.38
CA THR A 332 -1.34 -17.76 4.07
C THR A 332 -1.76 -17.86 2.61
N THR A 333 -2.45 -16.84 2.11
CA THR A 333 -2.92 -16.77 0.74
C THR A 333 -1.76 -16.79 -0.25
N TRP A 334 -0.74 -15.96 -0.01
CA TRP A 334 0.44 -15.87 -0.89
C TRP A 334 1.33 -17.11 -0.80
N ALA A 335 1.57 -17.64 0.41
CA ALA A 335 2.34 -18.87 0.59
C ALA A 335 1.64 -20.08 -0.07
N ALA A 336 0.31 -20.22 0.08
CA ALA A 336 -0.44 -21.28 -0.56
C ALA A 336 -0.44 -21.13 -2.10
N GLY A 337 -0.50 -19.89 -2.61
CA GLY A 337 -0.35 -19.59 -4.03
C GLY A 337 1.01 -20.04 -4.57
N LEU A 338 2.09 -19.67 -3.88
CA LEU A 338 3.45 -20.08 -4.20
C LEU A 338 3.59 -21.61 -4.19
N ALA A 339 3.12 -22.26 -3.13
CA ALA A 339 3.22 -23.71 -2.96
C ALA A 339 2.53 -24.51 -4.08
N ARG A 340 1.42 -23.98 -4.65
CA ARG A 340 0.75 -24.61 -5.80
C ARG A 340 1.57 -24.56 -7.10
N THR A 341 2.54 -23.66 -7.19
CA THR A 341 3.39 -23.49 -8.39
C THR A 341 4.72 -24.23 -8.30
N LEU A 342 5.09 -24.70 -7.10
CA LEU A 342 6.37 -25.33 -6.83
C LEU A 342 6.21 -26.83 -6.62
N THR A 343 7.18 -27.59 -7.13
CA THR A 343 7.39 -29.00 -6.81
C THR A 343 8.76 -29.17 -6.19
N ALA A 344 9.04 -30.34 -5.60
CA ALA A 344 10.38 -30.63 -5.06
C ALA A 344 11.48 -30.46 -6.12
N ASP A 345 11.16 -30.78 -7.38
CA ASP A 345 12.10 -30.69 -8.50
C ASP A 345 12.29 -29.25 -9.01
N THR A 346 11.27 -28.39 -8.91
CA THR A 346 11.35 -27.01 -9.42
C THR A 346 11.79 -25.99 -8.37
N LEU A 347 11.71 -26.33 -7.08
CA LEU A 347 12.03 -25.42 -5.97
C LEU A 347 13.46 -24.87 -6.02
N TRP A 348 14.46 -25.74 -6.18
CA TRP A 348 15.86 -25.31 -6.16
C TRP A 348 16.19 -24.39 -7.35
N ALA A 349 15.65 -24.71 -8.52
CA ALA A 349 15.80 -23.87 -9.70
C ALA A 349 15.10 -22.51 -9.52
N ALA A 350 13.90 -22.48 -8.94
CA ALA A 350 13.19 -21.24 -8.66
C ALA A 350 13.93 -20.34 -7.65
N LEU A 351 14.63 -20.93 -6.67
CA LEU A 351 15.42 -20.19 -5.67
C LEU A 351 16.77 -19.69 -6.20
N THR A 352 17.39 -20.42 -7.11
CA THR A 352 18.77 -20.14 -7.55
C THR A 352 18.88 -19.54 -8.95
N SER A 353 17.81 -19.58 -9.74
CA SER A 353 17.77 -18.85 -11.01
C SER A 353 17.83 -17.36 -10.72
N THR A 354 18.88 -16.71 -11.25
CA THR A 354 18.92 -15.25 -11.28
C THR A 354 17.81 -14.74 -12.20
N PRO A 355 16.99 -13.77 -11.74
CA PRO A 355 15.91 -13.20 -12.53
C PRO A 355 16.40 -12.47 -13.78
#